data_AF-W8AZ14-F1
#
_entry.id   AF-W8AZ14-F1
#
_cell.length_a   1.000
_cell.length_b   1.000
_cell.length_c   1.000
_cell.angle_alpha   90.00
_cell.angle_beta   90.00
_cell.angle_gamma   90.00
#
_symmetry.space_group_name_H-M   'P 1'
#
loop_
_entity.id
_entity.type
_entity.pdbx_description
1 polymer ?
#
loop_
_entity_poly.entity_id
_entity_poly.type
_entity_poly.pdbx_seq_one_letter_code
_entity_poly.pdbx_strand_id
1 'polypeptide(L)'
;MLPRNKRIGLLLIGLVFCIVTSEIVPASGLQCYHCAGDDCDDPEVTDCTIENDQCYIRIDETFSFVGMGCASTLGDDTAIANLIKSKELYVCSSAKCNGYENVPSTNECTVCDSTEDVRCAVQPSTAGRSKRCGNVPYTQCYERVDVANNGTTERGCLVDLESDDFYNCLTGQDKNCNVCVGSACNTGVIPADRKQCQRCDSESDNTCASAPTALSICPQYSANDTCVSVYESGVTRRGCSSEFTCDATSKSCEICTENGCNTANVQKRAEELYGIFQDLPLNCYTCTGDECVTSKGRIRKCNGEIYQDCLTVFDSEGVVTARGCESVIDAEYQTHCAANPELCFNCKSNGCN
;
A
#
# COMPACT_ATOMS: atom_id res chain seq x y z
N MET A 1 -26.29 59.47 -41.54
CA MET A 1 -27.07 58.96 -42.68
C MET A 1 -28.08 57.93 -42.16
N LEU A 2 -29.34 58.32 -41.98
CA LEU A 2 -30.50 57.43 -42.20
C LEU A 2 -30.90 57.59 -43.69
N PRO A 3 -31.75 56.76 -44.35
CA PRO A 3 -32.77 55.79 -43.84
C PRO A 3 -32.77 54.42 -44.62
N ARG A 4 -33.55 53.37 -44.29
CA ARG A 4 -34.97 53.15 -44.68
C ARG A 4 -35.53 51.81 -44.16
N ASN A 5 -36.63 51.88 -43.41
CA ASN A 5 -37.96 51.20 -43.55
C ASN A 5 -38.05 49.70 -43.91
N LYS A 6 -38.99 48.87 -43.43
CA LYS A 6 -40.20 48.96 -42.56
C LYS A 6 -40.71 47.50 -42.43
N ARG A 7 -41.33 47.10 -41.31
CA ARG A 7 -42.74 46.67 -41.23
C ARG A 7 -43.13 46.23 -39.81
N ILE A 8 -44.39 46.51 -39.53
CA ILE A 8 -45.14 46.41 -38.28
C ILE A 8 -45.77 45.02 -38.18
N GLY A 9 -45.81 44.46 -36.98
CA GLY A 9 -46.66 43.32 -36.60
C GLY A 9 -46.94 43.38 -35.10
N LEU A 10 -48.10 43.93 -34.73
CA LEU A 10 -48.69 43.83 -33.39
C LEU A 10 -49.21 42.41 -33.19
N LEU A 11 -49.03 41.76 -32.03
CA LEU A 11 -50.12 41.01 -31.36
C LEU A 11 -49.67 40.44 -29.98
N LEU A 12 -50.32 40.96 -28.94
CA LEU A 12 -50.76 40.31 -27.68
C LEU A 12 -49.89 39.20 -27.05
N ILE A 13 -49.20 39.53 -25.97
CA ILE A 13 -48.73 38.54 -24.98
C ILE A 13 -49.71 38.57 -23.80
N GLY A 14 -50.55 37.54 -23.74
CA GLY A 14 -51.41 37.24 -22.59
C GLY A 14 -50.58 36.67 -21.45
N LEU A 15 -50.86 37.15 -20.23
CA LEU A 15 -50.44 36.53 -18.98
C LEU A 15 -51.02 35.11 -18.91
N VAL A 16 -50.17 34.10 -19.00
CA VAL A 16 -50.50 32.73 -18.60
C VAL A 16 -49.99 32.54 -17.18
N PHE A 17 -50.91 32.57 -16.22
CA PHE A 17 -50.69 32.02 -14.90
C PHE A 17 -50.60 30.49 -15.07
N CYS A 18 -49.37 29.98 -15.23
CA CYS A 18 -49.12 28.55 -15.06
C CYS A 18 -49.24 28.23 -13.57
N ILE A 19 -50.37 27.63 -13.21
CA ILE A 19 -50.56 26.94 -11.94
C ILE A 19 -49.58 25.78 -11.95
N VAL A 20 -48.44 25.93 -11.27
CA VAL A 20 -47.54 24.82 -10.99
C VAL A 20 -48.21 24.03 -9.87
N THR A 21 -48.96 23.00 -10.23
CA THR A 21 -49.26 21.91 -9.30
C THR A 21 -47.93 21.24 -9.01
N SER A 22 -47.30 21.63 -7.91
CA SER A 22 -46.26 20.82 -7.28
C SER A 22 -46.94 19.52 -6.86
N GLU A 23 -46.83 18.50 -7.72
CA GLU A 23 -46.91 17.13 -7.24
C GLU A 23 -45.76 16.97 -6.24
N ILE A 24 -46.11 16.93 -4.97
CA ILE A 24 -45.22 16.43 -3.94
C ILE A 24 -45.02 14.96 -4.30
N VAL A 25 -43.92 14.65 -5.00
CA VAL A 25 -43.43 13.27 -5.08
C VAL A 25 -43.14 12.89 -3.63
N PRO A 26 -43.90 11.95 -3.02
CA PRO A 26 -43.52 11.49 -1.69
C PRO A 26 -42.13 10.89 -1.85
N ALA A 27 -41.19 11.32 -1.00
CA ALA A 27 -39.96 10.57 -0.82
C ALA A 27 -40.38 9.13 -0.58
N SER A 28 -40.07 8.22 -1.51
CA SER A 28 -40.47 6.83 -1.39
C SER A 28 -39.83 6.29 -0.11
N GLY A 29 -40.65 6.02 0.91
CA GLY A 29 -40.17 5.46 2.17
C GLY A 29 -39.41 4.16 1.93
N LEU A 30 -38.45 3.86 2.80
CA LEU A 30 -37.73 2.59 2.73
C LEU A 30 -38.73 1.45 2.94
N GLN A 31 -38.70 0.43 2.08
CA GLN A 31 -39.48 -0.79 2.23
C GLN A 31 -38.57 -1.93 2.64
N CYS A 32 -38.95 -2.74 3.62
CA CYS A 32 -38.20 -3.91 4.05
C CYS A 32 -39.10 -5.14 4.09
N TYR A 33 -38.51 -6.32 3.99
CA TYR A 33 -39.18 -7.57 4.35
C TYR A 33 -39.24 -7.70 5.87
N HIS A 34 -40.34 -8.27 6.39
CA HIS A 34 -40.61 -8.47 7.81
C HIS A 34 -41.06 -9.91 8.06
N CYS A 35 -40.48 -10.53 9.07
CA CYS A 35 -40.86 -11.85 9.57
C CYS A 35 -40.32 -12.07 10.98
N ALA A 36 -40.85 -13.07 11.68
CA ALA A 36 -40.34 -13.49 12.99
C ALA A 36 -40.49 -15.01 13.17
N GLY A 37 -39.43 -15.66 13.64
CA GLY A 37 -39.44 -17.10 13.90
C GLY A 37 -39.78 -17.92 12.65
N ASP A 38 -40.74 -18.83 12.78
CA ASP A 38 -41.14 -19.76 11.73
C ASP A 38 -41.81 -19.07 10.52
N ASP A 39 -42.29 -17.82 10.66
CA ASP A 39 -42.92 -17.07 9.57
C ASP A 39 -41.90 -16.53 8.55
N CYS A 40 -40.60 -16.75 8.75
CA CYS A 40 -39.57 -16.30 7.83
C CYS A 40 -39.49 -17.10 6.52
N ASP A 41 -40.23 -18.19 6.37
CA ASP A 41 -40.34 -18.87 5.08
C ASP A 41 -41.08 -18.04 4.01
N ASP A 42 -41.94 -17.09 4.40
CA ASP A 42 -42.71 -16.21 3.52
C ASP A 42 -42.82 -14.78 4.09
N PRO A 43 -41.75 -13.96 4.00
CA PRO A 43 -41.71 -12.66 4.66
C PRO A 43 -42.53 -11.61 3.92
N GLU A 44 -43.21 -10.75 4.68
CA GLU A 44 -44.10 -9.72 4.16
C GLU A 44 -43.38 -8.38 4.00
N VAL A 45 -43.73 -7.59 2.97
CA VAL A 45 -43.13 -6.26 2.76
C VAL A 45 -43.87 -5.21 3.56
N THR A 46 -43.14 -4.41 4.35
CA THR A 46 -43.69 -3.28 5.12
C THR A 46 -42.85 -2.01 4.91
N ASP A 47 -43.49 -0.83 5.00
CA ASP A 47 -42.81 0.46 4.95
C ASP A 47 -42.15 0.80 6.30
N CYS A 48 -40.87 1.17 6.29
CA CYS A 48 -40.19 1.78 7.43
C CYS A 48 -40.50 3.27 7.49
N THR A 49 -40.99 3.73 8.65
CA THR A 49 -41.51 5.09 8.82
C THR A 49 -40.46 6.09 9.27
N ILE A 50 -39.28 5.63 9.69
CA ILE A 50 -38.17 6.45 10.13
C ILE A 50 -37.33 6.89 8.93
N GLU A 51 -36.95 8.16 8.90
CA GLU A 51 -36.07 8.70 7.87
C GLU A 51 -34.65 8.12 8.02
N ASN A 52 -34.06 7.68 6.90
CA ASN A 52 -32.73 7.04 6.86
C ASN A 52 -32.63 5.73 7.68
N ASP A 53 -33.74 5.01 7.87
CA ASP A 53 -33.73 3.68 8.46
C ASP A 53 -32.94 2.67 7.60
N GLN A 54 -32.75 1.46 8.12
CA GLN A 54 -32.11 0.34 7.42
C GLN A 54 -33.00 -0.90 7.51
N CYS A 55 -32.91 -1.81 6.55
CA CYS A 55 -33.48 -3.14 6.71
C CYS A 55 -32.52 -4.04 7.46
N TYR A 56 -33.04 -5.05 8.16
CA TYR A 56 -32.23 -6.08 8.80
C TYR A 56 -32.64 -7.51 8.48
N ILE A 57 -31.70 -8.42 8.71
CA ILE A 57 -31.89 -9.87 8.85
C ILE A 57 -31.31 -10.28 10.22
N ARG A 58 -32.12 -10.94 11.06
CA ARG A 58 -31.68 -11.58 12.31
C ARG A 58 -31.31 -13.02 12.04
N ILE A 59 -30.22 -13.42 12.67
CA ILE A 59 -29.57 -14.69 12.45
C ILE A 59 -29.31 -15.33 13.81
N ASP A 60 -29.52 -16.63 13.94
CA ASP A 60 -29.17 -17.38 15.14
C ASP A 60 -27.73 -17.92 15.10
N GLU A 61 -27.33 -18.61 16.17
CA GLU A 61 -25.99 -19.21 16.32
C GLU A 61 -25.67 -20.27 15.24
N THR A 62 -26.68 -20.79 14.55
CA THR A 62 -26.54 -21.78 13.47
C THR A 62 -26.48 -21.14 12.07
N PHE A 63 -26.47 -19.81 12.00
CA PHE A 63 -26.62 -19.03 10.78
C PHE A 63 -27.98 -19.19 10.08
N SER A 64 -29.02 -19.57 10.83
CA SER A 64 -30.40 -19.65 10.32
C SER A 64 -31.10 -18.29 10.47
N PHE A 65 -31.94 -17.94 9.51
CA PHE A 65 -32.64 -16.65 9.50
C PHE A 65 -33.87 -16.75 10.39
N VAL A 66 -33.94 -15.91 11.40
CA VAL A 66 -34.99 -15.96 12.45
C VAL A 66 -35.82 -14.68 12.55
N GLY A 67 -35.51 -13.68 11.72
CA GLY A 67 -36.31 -12.46 11.66
C GLY A 67 -35.85 -11.47 10.61
N MET A 68 -36.75 -10.58 10.19
CA MET A 68 -36.48 -9.48 9.29
C MET A 68 -37.29 -8.25 9.70
N GLY A 69 -36.84 -7.05 9.34
CA GLY A 69 -37.61 -5.82 9.59
C GLY A 69 -36.80 -4.55 9.40
N CYS A 70 -37.26 -3.45 10.01
CA CYS A 70 -36.59 -2.15 10.05
C CYS A 70 -35.64 -2.06 11.25
N ALA A 71 -34.39 -1.64 11.06
CA ALA A 71 -33.35 -1.66 12.10
C ALA A 71 -33.71 -0.78 13.30
N SER A 72 -34.43 0.32 13.07
CA SER A 72 -34.95 1.20 14.12
C SER A 72 -35.80 0.50 15.19
N THR A 73 -36.36 -0.68 14.91
CA THR A 73 -37.14 -1.46 15.89
C THR A 73 -36.29 -2.24 16.89
N LEU A 74 -34.97 -2.35 16.66
CA LEU A 74 -34.05 -3.17 17.46
C LEU A 74 -33.40 -2.42 18.64
N GLY A 75 -33.62 -1.11 18.74
CA GLY A 75 -33.07 -0.26 19.80
C GLY A 75 -32.25 0.89 19.24
N ASP A 76 -31.33 1.40 20.06
CA ASP A 76 -30.38 2.42 19.64
C ASP A 76 -29.20 1.83 18.84
N ASP A 77 -28.36 2.72 18.29
CA ASP A 77 -27.17 2.34 17.51
C ASP A 77 -26.22 1.42 18.29
N THR A 78 -26.18 1.51 19.62
CA THR A 78 -25.31 0.67 20.44
C THR A 78 -25.86 -0.75 20.52
N ALA A 79 -27.17 -0.90 20.70
CA ALA A 79 -27.83 -2.20 20.66
C ALA A 79 -27.65 -2.88 19.30
N ILE A 80 -27.83 -2.14 18.20
CA ILE A 80 -27.62 -2.62 16.83
C ILE A 80 -26.16 -3.03 16.63
N ALA A 81 -25.20 -2.20 17.01
CA ALA A 81 -23.77 -2.50 16.87
C ALA A 81 -23.37 -3.77 17.65
N ASN A 82 -23.93 -3.98 18.86
CA ASN A 82 -23.66 -5.18 19.64
C ASN A 82 -24.19 -6.45 18.96
N LEU A 83 -25.37 -6.40 18.34
CA LEU A 83 -25.92 -7.54 17.58
C LEU A 83 -25.09 -7.84 16.32
N ILE A 84 -24.56 -6.80 15.66
CA ILE A 84 -23.65 -6.98 14.52
C ILE A 84 -22.34 -7.61 15.00
N LYS A 85 -21.75 -7.11 16.10
CA LYS A 85 -20.52 -7.67 16.70
C LYS A 85 -20.66 -9.14 17.06
N SER A 86 -21.83 -9.58 17.52
CA SER A 86 -22.12 -11.00 17.81
C SER A 86 -22.54 -11.81 16.58
N LYS A 87 -22.53 -11.22 15.38
CA LYS A 87 -22.90 -11.84 14.09
C LYS A 87 -24.38 -12.27 14.03
N GLU A 88 -25.23 -11.74 14.91
CA GLU A 88 -26.67 -12.04 15.01
C GLU A 88 -27.56 -11.13 14.14
N LEU A 89 -26.97 -10.10 13.53
CA LEU A 89 -27.69 -9.10 12.77
C LEU A 89 -26.89 -8.72 11.53
N TYR A 90 -27.57 -8.66 10.38
CA TYR A 90 -27.08 -8.08 9.14
C TYR A 90 -27.98 -6.91 8.73
N VAL A 91 -27.40 -5.81 8.29
CA VAL A 91 -28.13 -4.58 7.93
C VAL A 91 -27.80 -4.12 6.51
N CYS A 92 -28.77 -3.50 5.85
CA CYS A 92 -28.62 -2.96 4.50
C CYS A 92 -29.57 -1.76 4.29
N SER A 93 -29.28 -0.87 3.34
CA SER A 93 -29.93 0.45 3.24
C SER A 93 -30.81 0.68 2.00
N SER A 94 -30.88 -0.27 1.06
CA SER A 94 -31.74 -0.13 -0.13
C SER A 94 -33.12 -0.77 0.09
N ALA A 95 -34.13 -0.34 -0.67
CA ALA A 95 -35.46 -0.93 -0.58
C ALA A 95 -35.42 -2.44 -0.87
N LYS A 96 -36.05 -3.22 0.01
CA LYS A 96 -36.18 -4.70 -0.03
C LYS A 96 -34.83 -5.42 -0.04
N CYS A 97 -33.77 -4.78 0.44
CA CYS A 97 -32.41 -5.32 0.42
C CYS A 97 -32.21 -6.54 1.32
N ASN A 98 -33.08 -6.74 2.32
CA ASN A 98 -33.06 -7.89 3.19
C ASN A 98 -33.81 -9.11 2.62
N GLY A 99 -34.22 -9.07 1.35
CA GLY A 99 -34.79 -10.23 0.65
C GLY A 99 -33.75 -11.33 0.41
N TYR A 100 -34.19 -12.59 0.45
CA TYR A 100 -33.34 -13.78 0.29
C TYR A 100 -32.50 -13.77 -1.00
N GLU A 101 -33.03 -13.16 -2.07
CA GLU A 101 -32.37 -13.00 -3.36
C GLU A 101 -31.17 -12.04 -3.33
N ASN A 102 -31.11 -11.16 -2.33
CA ASN A 102 -30.06 -10.14 -2.17
C ASN A 102 -28.99 -10.56 -1.14
N VAL A 103 -29.20 -11.69 -0.47
CA VAL A 103 -28.29 -12.24 0.52
C VAL A 103 -26.96 -12.62 -0.15
N PRO A 104 -25.81 -12.23 0.42
CA PRO A 104 -24.50 -12.57 -0.12
C PRO A 104 -24.32 -14.07 -0.37
N SER A 105 -23.86 -14.42 -1.57
CA SER A 105 -23.46 -15.78 -1.91
C SER A 105 -22.16 -16.17 -1.20
N THR A 106 -21.92 -17.48 -1.05
CA THR A 106 -20.65 -17.97 -0.49
C THR A 106 -19.46 -17.60 -1.37
N ASN A 107 -18.35 -17.17 -0.75
CA ASN A 107 -17.10 -16.88 -1.47
C ASN A 107 -16.02 -17.92 -1.14
N GLU A 108 -14.96 -17.94 -1.95
CA GLU A 108 -13.71 -18.61 -1.63
C GLU A 108 -12.62 -17.56 -1.39
N CYS A 109 -12.06 -17.50 -0.20
CA CYS A 109 -11.08 -16.50 0.19
C CYS A 109 -9.71 -17.12 0.40
N THR A 110 -8.65 -16.35 0.17
CA THR A 110 -7.30 -16.75 0.57
C THR A 110 -7.17 -16.61 2.08
N VAL A 111 -6.66 -17.64 2.76
CA VAL A 111 -6.37 -17.62 4.19
C VAL A 111 -4.88 -17.81 4.41
N CYS A 112 -4.26 -16.89 5.15
CA CYS A 112 -2.87 -16.98 5.61
C CYS A 112 -2.60 -16.01 6.75
N ASP A 113 -1.47 -16.25 7.44
CA ASP A 113 -0.89 -15.39 8.45
C ASP A 113 0.61 -15.20 8.14
N SER A 114 1.09 -13.96 8.15
CA SER A 114 2.49 -13.61 7.92
C SER A 114 3.48 -14.15 8.98
N THR A 115 3.00 -14.52 10.16
CA THR A 115 3.81 -15.18 11.20
C THR A 115 4.14 -16.63 10.85
N GLU A 116 3.28 -17.29 10.08
CA GLU A 116 3.47 -18.67 9.60
C GLU A 116 4.09 -18.71 8.20
N ASP A 117 3.67 -17.80 7.32
CA ASP A 117 4.14 -17.69 5.94
C ASP A 117 4.31 -16.23 5.55
N VAL A 118 5.57 -15.79 5.50
CA VAL A 118 5.96 -14.42 5.14
C VAL A 118 5.34 -13.94 3.82
N ARG A 119 5.02 -14.85 2.89
CA ARG A 119 4.38 -14.53 1.61
C ARG A 119 3.00 -13.90 1.80
N CYS A 120 2.31 -14.17 2.92
CA CYS A 120 1.03 -13.54 3.23
C CYS A 120 1.11 -12.00 3.23
N ALA A 121 2.26 -11.49 3.68
CA ALA A 121 2.60 -10.07 3.71
C ALA A 121 3.24 -9.59 2.39
N VAL A 122 4.21 -10.36 1.85
CA VAL A 122 5.09 -9.87 0.77
C VAL A 122 4.74 -10.34 -0.64
N GLN A 123 3.99 -11.43 -0.77
CA GLN A 123 3.60 -12.02 -2.06
C GLN A 123 2.22 -12.71 -1.99
N PRO A 124 1.16 -11.95 -1.67
CA PRO A 124 -0.15 -12.49 -1.31
C PRO A 124 -0.83 -13.31 -2.41
N SER A 125 -0.52 -13.06 -3.69
CA SER A 125 -1.06 -13.82 -4.82
C SER A 125 -0.61 -15.29 -4.87
N THR A 126 0.42 -15.64 -4.12
CA THR A 126 0.99 -17.01 -4.05
C THR A 126 1.02 -17.58 -2.63
N ALA A 127 0.43 -16.86 -1.69
CA ALA A 127 0.40 -17.21 -0.28
C ALA A 127 -0.87 -17.96 0.10
N GLY A 128 -0.81 -18.71 1.19
CA GLY A 128 -1.98 -19.28 1.83
C GLY A 128 -2.69 -20.38 1.05
N ARG A 129 -3.94 -20.61 1.43
CA ARG A 129 -4.84 -21.61 0.83
C ARG A 129 -6.23 -21.02 0.61
N SER A 130 -6.97 -21.57 -0.34
CA SER A 130 -8.39 -21.25 -0.50
C SER A 130 -9.21 -21.84 0.67
N LYS A 131 -10.10 -21.04 1.26
CA LYS A 131 -11.12 -21.45 2.22
C LYS A 131 -12.49 -20.96 1.75
N ARG A 132 -13.48 -21.85 1.79
CA ARG A 132 -14.88 -21.47 1.54
C ARG A 132 -15.44 -20.71 2.75
N CYS A 133 -15.94 -19.50 2.51
CA CYS A 133 -16.61 -18.66 3.50
C CYS A 133 -18.13 -18.83 3.35
N GLY A 134 -18.66 -19.82 4.06
CA GLY A 134 -20.03 -20.30 3.90
C GLY A 134 -21.06 -19.73 4.86
N ASN A 135 -20.64 -18.99 5.88
CA ASN A 135 -21.53 -18.45 6.91
C ASN A 135 -22.21 -17.18 6.37
N VAL A 136 -23.39 -17.35 5.81
CA VAL A 136 -24.20 -16.30 5.21
C VAL A 136 -24.84 -15.45 6.31
N PRO A 137 -24.89 -14.11 6.20
CA PRO A 137 -24.52 -13.26 5.06
C PRO A 137 -23.08 -12.73 5.09
N TYR A 138 -22.29 -13.07 6.12
CA TYR A 138 -20.91 -12.59 6.29
C TYR A 138 -19.88 -13.43 5.54
N THR A 139 -20.10 -13.62 4.24
CA THR A 139 -19.28 -14.47 3.36
C THR A 139 -18.07 -13.75 2.76
N GLN A 140 -17.89 -12.46 3.06
CA GLN A 140 -16.85 -11.63 2.45
C GLN A 140 -15.45 -12.09 2.85
N CYS A 141 -14.45 -11.75 2.02
CA CYS A 141 -13.06 -11.93 2.38
C CYS A 141 -12.54 -10.67 3.09
N TYR A 142 -11.59 -10.84 3.99
CA TYR A 142 -10.81 -9.74 4.54
C TYR A 142 -9.31 -9.92 4.26
N GLU A 143 -8.61 -8.80 4.22
CA GLU A 143 -7.17 -8.70 4.40
C GLU A 143 -6.93 -7.60 5.44
N ARG A 144 -6.09 -7.85 6.47
CA ARG A 144 -5.79 -6.84 7.49
C ARG A 144 -4.34 -6.84 7.91
N VAL A 145 -3.93 -5.73 8.53
CA VAL A 145 -2.72 -5.65 9.34
C VAL A 145 -3.07 -5.51 10.81
N ASP A 146 -2.56 -6.42 11.64
CA ASP A 146 -2.70 -6.37 13.08
C ASP A 146 -1.56 -5.54 13.69
N VAL A 147 -1.85 -4.26 13.98
CA VAL A 147 -0.88 -3.34 14.60
C VAL A 147 -0.56 -3.73 16.05
N ALA A 148 -1.49 -4.38 16.76
CA ALA A 148 -1.25 -4.85 18.12
C ALA A 148 -0.31 -6.07 18.13
N ASN A 149 -0.31 -6.85 17.05
CA ASN A 149 0.57 -7.98 16.83
C ASN A 149 1.74 -7.63 15.88
N ASN A 150 2.52 -6.59 16.22
CA ASN A 150 3.75 -6.23 15.50
C ASN A 150 3.57 -5.94 13.98
N GLY A 151 2.38 -5.54 13.55
CA GLY A 151 2.11 -5.21 12.15
C GLY A 151 2.09 -6.44 11.23
N THR A 152 1.69 -7.61 11.74
CA THR A 152 1.51 -8.83 10.96
C THR A 152 0.33 -8.70 9.99
N THR A 153 0.41 -9.38 8.85
CA THR A 153 -0.67 -9.44 7.85
C THR A 153 -1.46 -10.73 7.99
N GLU A 154 -2.78 -10.62 8.03
CA GLU A 154 -3.72 -11.73 8.12
C GLU A 154 -4.76 -11.63 7.00
N ARG A 155 -5.21 -12.79 6.51
CA ARG A 155 -6.23 -12.90 5.45
C ARG A 155 -7.20 -14.01 5.79
N GLY A 156 -8.48 -13.82 5.50
CA GLY A 156 -9.44 -14.91 5.63
C GLY A 156 -10.90 -14.53 5.36
N CYS A 157 -11.82 -15.30 5.95
CA CYS A 157 -13.25 -14.99 5.90
C CYS A 157 -13.58 -13.92 6.94
N LEU A 158 -14.37 -12.92 6.57
CA LEU A 158 -14.72 -11.81 7.48
C LEU A 158 -15.36 -12.34 8.77
N VAL A 159 -16.26 -13.31 8.66
CA VAL A 159 -16.94 -13.95 9.80
C VAL A 159 -16.01 -14.62 10.82
N ASP A 160 -14.76 -14.94 10.45
CA ASP A 160 -13.79 -15.53 11.37
C ASP A 160 -13.16 -14.49 12.30
N LEU A 161 -13.29 -13.18 12.01
CA LEU A 161 -12.89 -12.13 12.93
C LEU A 161 -13.86 -12.08 14.12
N GLU A 162 -13.39 -11.64 15.28
CA GLU A 162 -14.19 -11.60 16.50
C GLU A 162 -14.48 -10.17 16.96
N SER A 163 -15.67 -9.97 17.54
CA SER A 163 -16.04 -8.76 18.28
C SER A 163 -15.74 -7.45 17.52
N ASP A 164 -14.89 -6.59 18.09
CA ASP A 164 -14.50 -5.30 17.53
C ASP A 164 -13.70 -5.43 16.24
N ASP A 165 -12.86 -6.46 16.07
CA ASP A 165 -12.10 -6.65 14.82
C ASP A 165 -13.04 -6.93 13.65
N PHE A 166 -14.05 -7.78 13.89
CA PHE A 166 -15.11 -8.04 12.91
C PHE A 166 -15.88 -6.77 12.55
N TYR A 167 -16.39 -6.07 13.57
CA TYR A 167 -17.24 -4.90 13.37
C TYR A 167 -16.47 -3.74 12.74
N ASN A 168 -15.25 -3.46 13.20
CA ASN A 168 -14.45 -2.35 12.70
C ASN A 168 -13.98 -2.61 11.26
N CYS A 169 -13.67 -3.85 10.91
CA CYS A 169 -13.34 -4.21 9.53
C CYS A 169 -14.57 -4.13 8.62
N LEU A 170 -15.71 -4.69 9.03
CA LEU A 170 -16.96 -4.65 8.29
C LEU A 170 -17.42 -3.20 8.00
N THR A 171 -17.31 -2.33 8.98
CA THR A 171 -17.78 -0.93 8.90
C THR A 171 -16.73 0.03 8.33
N GLY A 172 -15.52 -0.44 8.03
CA GLY A 172 -14.42 0.39 7.54
C GLY A 172 -13.84 1.36 8.59
N GLN A 173 -14.08 1.12 9.88
CA GLN A 173 -13.46 1.89 10.96
C GLN A 173 -11.98 1.54 11.14
N ASP A 174 -11.60 0.28 10.87
CA ASP A 174 -10.20 -0.12 10.82
C ASP A 174 -9.60 0.19 9.44
N LYS A 175 -8.74 1.22 9.38
CA LYS A 175 -8.02 1.62 8.16
C LYS A 175 -6.99 0.59 7.69
N ASN A 176 -6.62 -0.34 8.56
CA ASN A 176 -5.70 -1.42 8.25
C ASN A 176 -6.43 -2.71 7.87
N CYS A 177 -7.76 -2.67 7.68
CA CYS A 177 -8.56 -3.81 7.22
C CYS A 177 -9.33 -3.46 5.95
N ASN A 178 -9.22 -4.30 4.93
CA ASN A 178 -10.02 -4.22 3.72
C ASN A 178 -10.94 -5.43 3.61
N VAL A 179 -12.20 -5.19 3.24
CA VAL A 179 -13.19 -6.21 2.94
C VAL A 179 -13.47 -6.23 1.44
N CYS A 180 -13.57 -7.42 0.86
CA CYS A 180 -13.91 -7.57 -0.55
C CYS A 180 -14.85 -8.75 -0.80
N VAL A 181 -15.55 -8.70 -1.93
CA VAL A 181 -16.50 -9.73 -2.39
C VAL A 181 -15.96 -10.37 -3.66
N GLY A 182 -16.08 -11.69 -3.76
CA GLY A 182 -15.60 -12.49 -4.89
C GLY A 182 -14.52 -13.47 -4.49
N SER A 183 -14.24 -14.42 -5.39
CA SER A 183 -13.23 -15.45 -5.15
C SER A 183 -11.82 -14.87 -5.17
N ALA A 184 -11.01 -15.21 -4.15
CA ALA A 184 -9.62 -14.79 -3.97
C ALA A 184 -9.37 -13.28 -4.12
N CYS A 185 -10.37 -12.46 -3.80
CA CYS A 185 -10.27 -11.00 -3.95
C CYS A 185 -9.29 -10.36 -2.96
N ASN A 186 -9.04 -11.02 -1.82
CA ASN A 186 -8.18 -10.56 -0.75
C ASN A 186 -6.70 -10.93 -1.01
N THR A 187 -6.18 -10.59 -2.18
CA THR A 187 -4.80 -10.87 -2.60
C THR A 187 -3.99 -9.60 -2.90
N GLY A 188 -4.48 -8.44 -2.47
CA GLY A 188 -3.82 -7.15 -2.61
C GLY A 188 -2.75 -6.92 -1.54
N VAL A 189 -1.88 -5.93 -1.74
CA VAL A 189 -0.94 -5.49 -0.69
C VAL A 189 -1.68 -4.55 0.26
N ILE A 190 -1.56 -4.79 1.57
CA ILE A 190 -2.20 -3.98 2.60
C ILE A 190 -1.20 -3.54 3.69
N PRO A 191 -1.16 -2.24 4.03
CA PRO A 191 -1.72 -1.11 3.26
C PRO A 191 -1.11 -1.00 1.84
N ALA A 192 -1.78 -0.30 0.92
CA ALA A 192 -1.36 -0.24 -0.48
C ALA A 192 0.02 0.43 -0.69
N ASP A 193 0.41 1.30 0.23
CA ASP A 193 1.66 2.07 0.25
C ASP A 193 2.75 1.46 1.14
N ARG A 194 2.65 0.15 1.42
CA ARG A 194 3.58 -0.56 2.30
C ARG A 194 5.02 -0.39 1.85
N LYS A 195 5.91 -0.14 2.82
CA LYS A 195 7.34 0.09 2.61
C LYS A 195 7.99 -1.04 1.81
N GLN A 196 8.83 -0.68 0.85
CA GLN A 196 9.60 -1.63 0.03
C GLN A 196 11.09 -1.33 0.13
N CYS A 197 11.90 -2.36 0.36
CA CYS A 197 13.35 -2.26 0.52
C CYS A 197 14.05 -3.35 -0.27
N GLN A 198 15.34 -3.20 -0.53
CA GLN A 198 16.18 -4.34 -0.92
C GLN A 198 16.23 -5.29 0.28
N ARG A 199 15.85 -6.55 0.06
CA ARG A 199 15.77 -7.59 1.10
C ARG A 199 16.56 -8.81 0.67
N CYS A 200 17.80 -8.92 1.15
CA CYS A 200 18.73 -10.00 0.79
C CYS A 200 19.85 -10.15 1.83
N ASP A 201 20.58 -11.26 1.74
CA ASP A 201 21.75 -11.55 2.56
C ASP A 201 22.90 -12.06 1.67
N SER A 202 24.09 -11.48 1.84
CA SER A 202 25.26 -11.81 1.03
C SER A 202 25.85 -13.21 1.23
N GLU A 203 25.46 -13.91 2.29
CA GLU A 203 25.78 -15.33 2.50
C GLU A 203 25.03 -16.22 1.50
N SER A 204 23.78 -15.85 1.20
CA SER A 204 22.92 -16.57 0.24
C SER A 204 23.05 -16.08 -1.20
N ASP A 205 23.37 -14.80 -1.38
CA ASP A 205 23.50 -14.14 -2.67
C ASP A 205 24.64 -13.11 -2.62
N ASN A 206 25.80 -13.49 -3.15
CA ASN A 206 26.98 -12.62 -3.19
C ASN A 206 26.71 -11.25 -3.83
N THR A 207 25.73 -11.13 -4.73
CA THR A 207 25.39 -9.84 -5.37
C THR A 207 24.70 -8.88 -4.42
N CYS A 208 24.13 -9.36 -3.30
CA CYS A 208 23.49 -8.52 -2.29
C CYS A 208 24.44 -7.45 -1.71
N ALA A 209 25.75 -7.75 -1.61
CA ALA A 209 26.73 -6.80 -1.09
C ALA A 209 26.94 -5.60 -2.03
N SER A 210 27.07 -5.84 -3.34
CA SER A 210 27.53 -4.85 -4.30
C SER A 210 26.47 -4.35 -5.29
N ALA A 211 25.48 -5.17 -5.63
CA ALA A 211 24.47 -4.89 -6.64
C ALA A 211 23.11 -5.54 -6.29
N PRO A 212 22.45 -5.11 -5.20
CA PRO A 212 21.20 -5.71 -4.76
C PRO A 212 20.06 -5.42 -5.73
N THR A 213 19.32 -6.46 -6.13
CA THR A 213 18.12 -6.36 -6.99
C THR A 213 16.87 -6.97 -6.36
N ALA A 214 16.95 -7.38 -5.09
CA ALA A 214 15.89 -8.07 -4.36
C ALA A 214 14.88 -7.10 -3.71
N LEU A 215 14.24 -6.25 -4.52
CA LEU A 215 13.22 -5.33 -4.02
C LEU A 215 11.99 -6.11 -3.52
N SER A 216 11.62 -5.93 -2.26
CA SER A 216 10.52 -6.65 -1.63
C SER A 216 9.82 -5.80 -0.57
N ILE A 217 8.54 -6.09 -0.34
CA ILE A 217 7.71 -5.47 0.70
C ILE A 217 8.27 -5.84 2.09
N CYS A 218 8.24 -4.89 3.01
CA CYS A 218 8.55 -5.12 4.42
C CYS A 218 7.50 -6.04 5.06
N PRO A 219 7.86 -7.23 5.58
CA PRO A 219 6.88 -8.22 6.03
C PRO A 219 6.07 -7.80 7.25
N GLN A 220 6.66 -6.96 8.10
CA GLN A 220 5.97 -6.32 9.22
C GLN A 220 5.62 -4.90 8.78
N TYR A 221 4.39 -4.49 9.05
CA TYR A 221 3.96 -3.13 8.75
C TYR A 221 4.33 -2.19 9.89
N SER A 222 5.05 -1.12 9.53
CA SER A 222 5.24 0.04 10.39
C SER A 222 5.05 1.29 9.54
N ALA A 223 4.24 2.24 10.03
CA ALA A 223 3.93 3.47 9.29
C ALA A 223 5.18 4.33 9.03
N ASN A 224 6.22 4.20 9.85
CA ASN A 224 7.48 4.93 9.73
C ASN A 224 8.65 3.99 9.40
N ASP A 225 8.39 2.88 8.71
CA ASP A 225 9.44 1.93 8.36
C ASP A 225 10.46 2.54 7.38
N THR A 226 11.71 2.17 7.56
CA THR A 226 12.85 2.64 6.76
C THR A 226 13.63 1.45 6.24
N CYS A 227 14.39 1.65 5.16
CA CYS A 227 15.25 0.61 4.64
C CYS A 227 16.59 0.63 5.35
N VAL A 228 17.11 -0.56 5.66
CA VAL A 228 18.36 -0.75 6.39
C VAL A 228 19.30 -1.62 5.58
N SER A 229 20.58 -1.27 5.54
CA SER A 229 21.66 -2.17 5.16
C SER A 229 22.72 -2.19 6.24
N VAL A 230 23.18 -3.37 6.63
CA VAL A 230 24.20 -3.55 7.66
C VAL A 230 25.25 -4.55 7.20
N TYR A 231 26.52 -4.25 7.47
CA TYR A 231 27.63 -5.17 7.28
C TYR A 231 28.22 -5.58 8.63
N GLU A 232 28.05 -6.85 8.98
CA GLU A 232 28.54 -7.40 10.24
C GLU A 232 29.02 -8.84 10.04
N SER A 233 30.16 -9.17 10.66
CA SER A 233 30.73 -10.53 10.64
C SER A 233 30.94 -11.13 9.23
N GLY A 234 31.31 -10.30 8.25
CA GLY A 234 31.56 -10.77 6.88
C GLY A 234 30.32 -10.81 5.99
N VAL A 235 29.14 -10.40 6.50
CA VAL A 235 27.86 -10.53 5.80
C VAL A 235 27.17 -9.18 5.69
N THR A 236 26.73 -8.83 4.47
CA THR A 236 25.83 -7.71 4.23
C THR A 236 24.39 -8.21 4.30
N ARG A 237 23.59 -7.62 5.19
CA ARG A 237 22.14 -7.84 5.27
C ARG A 237 21.39 -6.58 4.88
N ARG A 238 20.35 -6.74 4.07
CA ARG A 238 19.46 -5.68 3.66
C ARG A 238 18.03 -6.04 4.00
N GLY A 239 17.29 -5.08 4.54
CA GLY A 239 15.98 -5.32 5.11
C GLY A 239 15.28 -4.03 5.49
N CYS A 240 14.23 -4.18 6.28
CA CYS A 240 13.47 -3.07 6.83
C CYS A 240 13.82 -2.83 8.29
N SER A 241 13.60 -1.60 8.78
CA SER A 241 13.88 -1.24 10.17
C SER A 241 13.00 -1.97 11.18
N SER A 242 11.85 -2.47 10.74
CA SER A 242 11.02 -3.40 11.52
C SER A 242 11.63 -4.79 11.68
N GLU A 243 12.53 -5.21 10.78
CA GLU A 243 13.21 -6.52 10.84
C GLU A 243 14.48 -6.43 11.69
N PHE A 244 15.29 -5.39 11.49
CA PHE A 244 16.51 -5.13 12.25
C PHE A 244 16.98 -3.67 12.12
N THR A 245 17.86 -3.25 13.02
CA THR A 245 18.44 -1.90 13.03
C THR A 245 19.96 -1.97 13.02
N CYS A 246 20.63 -0.86 12.70
CA CYS A 246 22.08 -0.71 12.83
C CYS A 246 22.43 0.68 13.36
N ASP A 247 23.67 0.84 13.84
CA ASP A 247 24.19 2.14 14.27
C ASP A 247 24.38 3.05 13.06
N ALA A 248 23.48 4.04 12.90
CA ALA A 248 23.51 5.00 11.79
C ALA A 248 24.81 5.82 11.70
N THR A 249 25.64 5.83 12.74
CA THR A 249 26.97 6.48 12.72
C THR A 249 28.08 5.55 12.22
N SER A 250 27.82 4.24 12.18
CA SER A 250 28.76 3.25 11.67
C SER A 250 28.88 3.32 10.16
N LYS A 251 30.10 3.16 9.66
CA LYS A 251 30.38 2.99 8.22
C LYS A 251 29.73 1.73 7.64
N SER A 252 29.50 0.73 8.48
CA SER A 252 28.85 -0.52 8.10
C SER A 252 27.33 -0.44 8.05
N CYS A 253 26.74 0.74 8.20
CA CYS A 253 25.30 0.94 8.27
C CYS A 253 24.82 1.95 7.21
N GLU A 254 23.64 1.70 6.67
CA GLU A 254 22.87 2.63 5.86
C GLU A 254 21.41 2.55 6.29
N ILE A 255 20.80 3.71 6.57
CA ILE A 255 19.36 3.84 6.84
C ILE A 255 18.82 4.92 5.92
N CYS A 256 17.75 4.62 5.19
CA CYS A 256 17.17 5.53 4.22
C CYS A 256 15.65 5.36 4.07
N THR A 257 14.96 6.41 3.61
CA THR A 257 13.50 6.52 3.66
C THR A 257 12.79 6.21 2.35
N GLU A 258 13.47 6.27 1.20
CA GLU A 258 12.86 6.02 -0.11
C GLU A 258 12.70 4.51 -0.38
N ASN A 259 11.81 4.12 -1.29
CA ASN A 259 11.65 2.70 -1.59
C ASN A 259 12.88 2.14 -2.30
N GLY A 260 13.40 1.01 -1.81
CA GLY A 260 14.55 0.32 -2.38
C GLY A 260 15.86 1.12 -2.34
N CYS A 261 15.96 2.15 -1.50
CA CYS A 261 17.12 3.06 -1.45
C CYS A 261 18.38 2.47 -0.82
N ASN A 262 18.24 1.37 -0.09
CA ASN A 262 19.30 0.75 0.69
C ASN A 262 20.21 -0.08 -0.23
N THR A 263 20.85 0.57 -1.20
CA THR A 263 21.63 -0.07 -2.26
C THR A 263 23.13 0.06 -2.07
N ALA A 264 23.60 0.84 -1.10
CA ALA A 264 25.01 1.13 -1.03
C ALA A 264 25.83 -0.05 -0.51
N ASN A 265 27.08 -0.14 -0.97
CA ASN A 265 27.99 -1.18 -0.54
C ASN A 265 28.60 -0.87 0.84
N VAL A 266 27.82 -1.17 1.90
CA VAL A 266 28.22 -0.95 3.30
C VAL A 266 29.41 -1.81 3.74
N GLN A 267 29.64 -2.96 3.09
CA GLN A 267 30.87 -3.74 3.26
C GLN A 267 32.09 -2.92 2.82
N LYS A 268 32.06 -2.41 1.58
CA LYS A 268 33.14 -1.56 1.06
C LYS A 268 33.37 -0.35 1.96
N ARG A 269 32.31 0.26 2.50
CA ARG A 269 32.42 1.39 3.45
C ARG A 269 33.15 1.02 4.75
N ALA A 270 32.88 -0.17 5.28
CA ALA A 270 33.40 -0.65 6.56
C ALA A 270 34.84 -1.15 6.47
N GLU A 271 35.16 -1.89 5.40
CA GLU A 271 36.46 -2.53 5.23
C GLU A 271 37.49 -1.59 4.61
N GLU A 272 37.03 -0.65 3.81
CA GLU A 272 37.95 0.28 3.18
C GLU A 272 38.20 1.53 4.02
N LEU A 273 39.47 1.91 4.06
CA LEU A 273 39.90 3.13 4.71
C LEU A 273 39.67 4.34 3.79
N TYR A 274 38.55 5.04 3.96
CA TYR A 274 38.27 6.33 3.28
C TYR A 274 38.91 7.49 4.02
N GLY A 275 39.43 8.46 3.27
CA GLY A 275 39.93 9.72 3.84
C GLY A 275 41.04 9.54 4.88
N ILE A 276 41.91 8.53 4.72
CA ILE A 276 43.01 8.22 5.68
C ILE A 276 43.80 9.48 6.09
N PHE A 277 43.88 10.45 5.19
CA PHE A 277 44.67 11.67 5.36
C PHE A 277 43.83 12.96 5.40
N GLN A 278 42.48 12.90 5.53
CA GLN A 278 41.60 14.09 5.41
C GLN A 278 40.11 13.84 5.75
N ASP A 279 39.36 14.93 5.96
CA ASP A 279 37.92 14.89 6.23
C ASP A 279 37.06 14.57 4.98
N LEU A 280 35.93 13.89 5.23
CA LEU A 280 34.89 13.57 4.25
C LEU A 280 33.74 14.62 4.28
N PRO A 281 32.97 14.78 3.18
CA PRO A 281 33.11 14.11 1.88
C PRO A 281 34.29 14.66 1.06
N LEU A 282 34.81 13.83 0.15
CA LEU A 282 35.92 14.21 -0.74
C LEU A 282 35.55 15.35 -1.69
N ASN A 283 36.57 16.05 -2.19
CA ASN A 283 36.48 16.98 -3.31
C ASN A 283 37.24 16.38 -4.49
N CYS A 284 36.54 16.04 -5.57
CA CYS A 284 37.10 15.33 -6.72
C CYS A 284 37.15 16.22 -7.95
N TYR A 285 38.15 16.02 -8.81
CA TYR A 285 38.15 16.59 -10.15
C TYR A 285 36.99 16.00 -10.96
N THR A 286 36.30 16.86 -11.72
CA THR A 286 35.12 16.48 -12.52
C THR A 286 35.31 16.89 -13.98
N CYS A 287 35.19 15.92 -14.89
CA CYS A 287 35.20 16.12 -16.33
C CYS A 287 34.50 14.94 -17.04
N THR A 288 33.98 15.15 -18.26
CA THR A 288 33.48 14.08 -19.14
C THR A 288 33.87 14.27 -20.61
N GLY A 289 34.15 13.16 -21.31
CA GLY A 289 34.49 13.15 -22.73
C GLY A 289 35.80 13.86 -23.05
N ASP A 290 35.87 14.51 -24.21
CA ASP A 290 37.11 15.12 -24.75
C ASP A 290 37.74 16.16 -23.82
N GLU A 291 36.96 16.78 -22.93
CA GLU A 291 37.49 17.77 -22.00
C GLU A 291 38.46 17.14 -20.98
N CYS A 292 38.30 15.85 -20.67
CA CYS A 292 39.18 15.09 -19.78
C CYS A 292 40.57 14.85 -20.38
N VAL A 293 40.72 14.96 -21.70
CA VAL A 293 42.00 14.73 -22.40
C VAL A 293 42.98 15.86 -22.12
N THR A 294 42.48 17.09 -22.03
CA THR A 294 43.32 18.30 -21.93
C THR A 294 43.26 18.97 -20.56
N SER A 295 42.31 18.57 -19.71
CA SER A 295 42.10 19.16 -18.40
C SER A 295 41.62 18.11 -17.40
N LYS A 296 41.95 18.31 -16.12
CA LYS A 296 41.31 17.54 -15.03
C LYS A 296 39.87 18.02 -14.75
N GLY A 297 39.47 19.14 -15.35
CA GLY A 297 38.20 19.79 -15.08
C GLY A 297 38.17 20.49 -13.71
N ARG A 298 36.97 20.72 -13.18
CA ARG A 298 36.79 21.49 -11.92
C ARG A 298 36.74 20.56 -10.73
N ILE A 299 37.35 20.99 -9.62
CA ILE A 299 37.18 20.28 -8.35
C ILE A 299 35.77 20.58 -7.78
N ARG A 300 35.04 19.53 -7.39
CA ARG A 300 33.70 19.62 -6.79
C ARG A 300 33.62 18.75 -5.55
N LYS A 301 32.89 19.23 -4.54
CA LYS A 301 32.55 18.47 -3.34
C LYS A 301 31.58 17.34 -3.72
N CYS A 302 31.86 16.12 -3.26
CA CYS A 302 30.94 15.00 -3.39
C CYS A 302 29.73 15.21 -2.49
N ASN A 303 28.54 15.08 -3.08
CA ASN A 303 27.26 15.30 -2.42
C ASN A 303 26.48 13.98 -2.34
N GLY A 304 25.62 13.86 -1.34
CA GLY A 304 24.91 12.62 -1.06
C GLY A 304 25.75 11.75 -0.13
N GLU A 305 26.18 10.59 -0.63
CA GLU A 305 26.96 9.65 0.18
C GLU A 305 28.33 10.23 0.53
N ILE A 306 28.69 10.22 1.82
CA ILE A 306 29.94 10.84 2.28
C ILE A 306 31.15 9.92 2.14
N TYR A 307 30.92 8.60 2.08
CA TYR A 307 31.93 7.57 1.86
C TYR A 307 32.05 7.23 0.37
N GLN A 308 32.54 8.19 -0.41
CA GLN A 308 32.79 8.01 -1.83
C GLN A 308 34.27 8.21 -2.13
N ASP A 309 34.78 7.44 -3.09
CA ASP A 309 36.09 7.68 -3.67
C ASP A 309 36.00 8.69 -4.83
N CYS A 310 37.14 9.28 -5.16
CA CYS A 310 37.28 9.96 -6.45
C CYS A 310 37.62 8.90 -7.51
N LEU A 311 36.84 8.84 -8.58
CA LEU A 311 36.95 7.87 -9.66
C LEU A 311 37.50 8.54 -10.93
N THR A 312 38.37 7.81 -11.64
CA THR A 312 38.87 8.12 -12.99
C THR A 312 38.62 6.93 -13.91
N VAL A 313 37.96 7.18 -15.03
CA VAL A 313 37.61 6.17 -16.05
C VAL A 313 38.48 6.36 -17.29
N PHE A 314 39.01 5.26 -17.79
CA PHE A 314 39.81 5.18 -19.01
C PHE A 314 39.07 4.38 -20.08
N ASP A 315 39.32 4.71 -21.36
CA ASP A 315 38.96 3.85 -22.48
C ASP A 315 40.00 2.76 -22.73
N SER A 316 39.77 1.93 -23.76
CA SER A 316 40.67 0.82 -24.13
C SER A 316 42.03 1.27 -24.64
N GLU A 317 42.19 2.54 -25.02
CA GLU A 317 43.46 3.12 -25.47
C GLU A 317 44.23 3.79 -24.32
N GLY A 318 43.64 3.82 -23.11
CA GLY A 318 44.21 4.45 -21.93
C GLY A 318 43.99 5.96 -21.87
N VAL A 319 43.04 6.49 -22.64
CA VAL A 319 42.63 7.91 -22.58
C VAL A 319 41.58 8.08 -21.49
N VAL A 320 41.71 9.14 -20.70
CA VAL A 320 40.74 9.46 -19.63
C VAL A 320 39.45 9.97 -20.25
N THR A 321 38.35 9.26 -19.99
CA THR A 321 37.01 9.60 -20.51
C THR A 321 36.13 10.27 -19.46
N ALA A 322 36.37 10.01 -18.17
CA ALA A 322 35.62 10.66 -17.10
C ALA A 322 36.42 10.77 -15.80
N ARG A 323 36.15 11.83 -15.03
CA ARG A 323 36.58 12.00 -13.64
C ARG A 323 35.40 12.46 -12.81
N GLY A 324 35.26 11.98 -11.59
CA GLY A 324 34.26 12.51 -10.68
C GLY A 324 34.16 11.78 -9.35
N CYS A 325 33.15 12.17 -8.58
CA CYS A 325 32.75 11.42 -7.40
C CYS A 325 32.14 10.08 -7.82
N GLU A 326 32.49 8.99 -7.13
CA GLU A 326 32.10 7.62 -7.48
C GLU A 326 30.62 7.47 -7.85
N SER A 327 29.68 7.93 -7.01
CA SER A 327 28.25 7.78 -7.29
C SER A 327 27.77 8.49 -8.57
N VAL A 328 28.45 9.57 -8.96
CA VAL A 328 28.10 10.34 -10.15
C VAL A 328 28.58 9.62 -11.39
N ILE A 329 29.78 9.05 -11.32
CA ILE A 329 30.40 8.32 -12.43
C ILE A 329 29.76 6.95 -12.62
N ASP A 330 29.48 6.22 -11.54
CA ASP A 330 28.83 4.91 -11.59
C ASP A 330 27.47 4.97 -12.29
N ALA A 331 26.72 6.05 -12.13
CA ALA A 331 25.42 6.21 -12.80
C ALA A 331 25.50 6.09 -14.34
N GLU A 332 26.65 6.39 -14.95
CA GLU A 332 26.86 6.33 -16.40
C GLU A 332 27.84 5.22 -16.81
N TYR A 333 28.86 4.93 -15.99
CA TYR A 333 29.98 4.05 -16.34
C TYR A 333 29.98 2.71 -15.59
N GLN A 334 28.98 2.40 -14.76
CA GLN A 334 28.92 1.15 -13.99
C GLN A 334 29.13 -0.10 -14.86
N THR A 335 28.47 -0.20 -16.02
CA THR A 335 28.64 -1.36 -16.91
C THR A 335 30.06 -1.47 -17.47
N HIS A 336 30.67 -0.33 -17.82
CA HIS A 336 32.05 -0.30 -18.33
C HIS A 336 33.06 -0.70 -17.25
N CYS A 337 32.96 -0.11 -16.06
CA CYS A 337 33.85 -0.39 -14.95
C CYS A 337 33.66 -1.79 -14.37
N ALA A 338 32.45 -2.34 -14.43
CA ALA A 338 32.21 -3.73 -14.06
C ALA A 338 32.84 -4.72 -15.06
N ALA A 339 32.81 -4.39 -16.36
CA ALA A 339 33.41 -5.22 -17.40
C ALA A 339 34.94 -5.09 -17.48
N ASN A 340 35.48 -3.91 -17.17
CA ASN A 340 36.90 -3.56 -17.30
C ASN A 340 37.39 -2.86 -16.01
N PRO A 341 37.47 -3.56 -14.87
CA PRO A 341 37.84 -2.96 -13.59
C PRO A 341 39.25 -2.33 -13.61
N GLU A 342 40.15 -2.82 -14.44
CA GLU A 342 41.49 -2.28 -14.65
C GLU A 342 41.52 -0.92 -15.36
N LEU A 343 40.40 -0.47 -15.91
CA LEU A 343 40.26 0.84 -16.56
C LEU A 343 39.54 1.87 -15.68
N CYS A 344 39.21 1.52 -14.43
CA CYS A 344 38.49 2.37 -13.51
C CYS A 344 39.20 2.44 -12.16
N PHE A 345 39.83 3.59 -11.88
CA PHE A 345 40.68 3.75 -10.71
C PHE A 345 40.07 4.69 -9.67
N ASN A 346 39.98 4.18 -8.45
CA ASN A 346 39.54 4.93 -7.29
C ASN A 346 40.73 5.47 -6.49
N CYS A 347 40.57 6.65 -5.89
CA CYS A 347 41.53 7.22 -4.96
C CYS A 347 40.83 8.00 -3.83
N LYS A 348 41.51 8.12 -2.69
CA LYS A 348 40.88 8.40 -1.38
C LYS A 348 41.31 9.73 -0.75
N SER A 349 41.61 10.74 -1.57
CA SER A 349 42.06 12.05 -1.11
C SER A 349 41.54 13.17 -2.02
N ASN A 350 41.56 14.43 -1.56
CA ASN A 350 41.01 15.56 -2.28
C ASN A 350 41.83 15.81 -3.55
N GLY A 351 41.17 15.80 -4.70
CA GLY A 351 41.78 16.03 -6.00
C GLY A 351 42.81 14.97 -6.41
N CYS A 352 42.70 13.75 -5.89
CA CYS A 352 43.64 12.68 -6.23
C CYS A 352 43.39 12.07 -7.62
N ASN A 353 42.19 12.23 -8.17
CA ASN A 353 41.73 11.53 -9.37
C ASN A 353 42.19 12.16 -10.66
#